data_AF-A0A7X0LWC0-F1
#
_entry.id   AF-A0A7X0LWC0-F1
#
_cell.length_a   1.000
_cell.length_b   1.000
_cell.length_c   1.000
_cell.angle_alpha   90.00
_cell.angle_beta   90.00
_cell.angle_gamma   90.00
#
_symmetry.space_group_name_H-M   'P 1'
#
loop_
_entity.id
_entity.type
_entity.pdbx_description
1 polymer ?
#
loop_
_entity_poly.entity_id
_entity_poly.type
_entity_poly.pdbx_seq_one_letter_code
_entity_poly.pdbx_strand_id
1 'polypeptide(L)' 'MSFEFKTNVLLPEWCFSQAQNTEQLKRLVLDYMQKCYPEYKVKQIKDGMAVCERK' A
#
# COMPACT_ATOMS: atom_id res chain seq x y z
N MET A 1 -16.56 12.31 -15.63
CA MET A 1 -15.09 12.29 -15.69
C MET A 1 -14.63 11.81 -14.33
N SER A 2 -14.26 10.54 -14.20
CA SER A 2 -13.80 9.98 -12.93
C SER A 2 -12.32 10.35 -12.80
N PHE A 3 -11.99 11.25 -11.87
CA PHE A 3 -10.60 11.57 -11.57
C PHE A 3 -10.02 10.41 -10.74
N GLU A 4 -9.32 9.49 -11.38
CA GLU A 4 -8.57 8.46 -10.65
C GLU A 4 -7.33 9.12 -10.04
N PHE A 5 -7.42 9.51 -8.77
CA PHE A 5 -6.32 10.12 -8.04
C PHE A 5 -5.33 9.05 -7.59
N LYS A 6 -4.25 8.90 -8.36
CA LYS A 6 -3.10 8.07 -7.97
C LYS A 6 -2.33 8.78 -6.85
N THR A 7 -2.20 8.10 -5.73
CA THR A 7 -1.44 8.56 -4.57
C THR A 7 -0.37 7.54 -4.25
N ASN A 8 0.88 7.99 -4.15
CA ASN A 8 1.97 7.15 -3.68
C ASN A 8 2.06 7.30 -2.17
N VAL A 9 1.94 6.18 -1.46
CA VAL A 9 2.05 6.13 -0.01
C VAL A 9 3.37 5.45 0.34
N LEU A 10 4.18 6.18 1.10
CA LEU A 10 5.41 5.66 1.66
C LEU A 10 5.06 4.62 2.74
N LEU A 11 5.57 3.41 2.55
CA LEU A 11 5.29 2.33 3.48
C LEU A 11 6.24 2.42 4.68
N PRO A 12 5.76 2.08 5.88
CA PRO A 12 6.63 2.00 7.04
C PRO A 12 7.74 0.97 6.86
N GLU A 13 8.92 1.26 7.41
CA GLU A 13 10.07 0.34 7.37
C GLU A 13 9.75 -1.03 8.02
N TRP A 14 8.89 -1.06 9.03
CA TRP A 14 8.49 -2.31 9.69
C TRP A 14 7.75 -3.27 8.75
N CYS A 15 7.07 -2.78 7.71
CA CYS A 15 6.43 -3.65 6.71
C CYS A 15 7.47 -4.48 5.95
N PHE A 16 8.64 -3.90 5.66
CA PHE A 16 9.73 -4.57 4.96
C PHE A 16 10.58 -5.41 5.92
N SER A 17 10.83 -4.90 7.13
CA SER A 17 11.62 -5.61 8.14
C SER A 17 10.94 -6.90 8.63
N GLN A 18 9.61 -6.91 8.76
CA GLN A 18 8.85 -8.09 9.17
C GLN A 18 8.53 -9.04 8.02
N ALA A 19 8.53 -8.55 6.78
CA ALA A 19 8.24 -9.38 5.62
C ALA A 19 9.43 -10.30 5.31
N GLN A 20 9.25 -11.60 5.51
CA GLN A 20 10.25 -12.59 5.08
C GLN A 20 10.14 -12.87 3.58
N ASN A 21 8.94 -12.72 3.02
CA ASN A 21 8.61 -12.99 1.61
C ASN A 21 7.67 -11.92 1.04
N THR A 22 7.60 -11.84 -0.29
CA THR A 22 6.74 -10.91 -1.03
C THR A 22 5.25 -11.05 -0.68
N GLU A 23 4.76 -12.25 -0.37
CA GLU A 23 3.38 -12.48 0.04
C GLU A 23 3.07 -11.91 1.43
N GLN A 24 4.01 -12.07 2.37
CA GLN A 24 3.89 -11.45 3.70
C GLN A 24 3.95 -9.93 3.59
N LEU A 25 4.84 -9.39 2.75
CA LEU A 25 4.90 -7.95 2.49
C LEU A 25 3.55 -7.42 1.99
N LYS A 26 2.95 -8.09 0.99
CA LYS A 26 1.62 -7.71 0.49
C LYS A 26 0.56 -7.71 1.60
N ARG A 27 0.54 -8.73 2.47
CA ARG A 27 -0.39 -8.78 3.61
C ARG A 27 -0.17 -7.65 4.60
N LEU A 28 1.08 -7.39 5.00
CA LEU A 28 1.42 -6.31 5.94
C LEU A 28 1.04 -4.94 5.37
N VAL A 29 1.33 -4.71 4.09
CA VAL A 29 0.98 -3.48 3.39
C VAL A 29 -0.54 -3.30 3.28
N LEU A 30 -1.27 -4.37 2.94
CA LEU A 30 -2.74 -4.31 2.85
C LEU A 30 -3.38 -4.04 4.22
N ASP A 31 -2.88 -4.69 5.28
CA ASP A 31 -3.37 -4.47 6.65
C ASP A 31 -3.10 -3.03 7.13
N TYR A 32 -1.89 -2.53 6.87
CA TYR A 32 -1.53 -1.13 7.15
C TYR A 32 -2.43 -0.15 6.38
N MET A 33 -2.61 -0.36 5.08
CA MET A 33 -3.44 0.50 4.24
C MET A 33 -4.89 0.48 4.66
N GLN A 34 -5.44 -0.69 5.00
CA GLN A 34 -6.82 -0.79 5.46
C GLN A 34 -7.03 -0.07 6.80
N LYS A 35 -6.03 -0.07 7.69
CA LYS A 35 -6.10 0.62 8.99
C LYS A 35 -5.92 2.14 8.87
N CYS A 36 -4.99 2.60 8.04
CA CYS A 36 -4.66 4.03 7.92
C CYS A 36 -5.48 4.75 6.82
N TYR A 37 -5.84 4.04 5.76
CA TYR A 37 -6.43 4.58 4.53
C TYR A 37 -7.54 3.66 3.99
N PRO A 38 -8.66 3.49 4.71
CA PRO A 38 -9.73 2.54 4.35
C PRO A 38 -10.38 2.84 2.97
N GLU A 39 -10.32 4.08 2.50
CA GLU A 39 -10.86 4.53 1.21
C GLU A 39 -9.87 4.35 0.05
N TYR A 40 -8.64 3.95 0.35
CA TYR A 40 -7.56 3.81 -0.62
C TYR A 40 -7.44 2.36 -1.06
N LYS A 41 -7.35 2.14 -2.37
CA LYS A 41 -7.16 0.82 -2.96
C LYS A 41 -5.74 0.68 -3.47
N VAL A 42 -4.97 -0.25 -2.90
CA VAL A 42 -3.61 -0.55 -3.36
C VAL A 42 -3.68 -1.16 -4.76
N LYS A 43 -3.06 -0.51 -5.73
CA LYS A 43 -2.91 -1.01 -7.10
C LYS A 43 -1.59 -1.73 -7.30
N GLN A 44 -0.51 -1.17 -6.77
CA GLN A 44 0.82 -1.71 -6.95
C GLN A 44 1.70 -1.40 -5.75
N ILE A 45 2.67 -2.27 -5.47
CA ILE A 45 3.75 -2.01 -4.52
C ILE A 45 5.04 -2.01 -5.34
N LYS A 46 5.78 -0.90 -5.32
CA LYS A 46 7.01 -0.72 -6.09
C LYS A 46 7.97 0.19 -5.32
N ASP A 47 9.27 -0.12 -5.34
CA ASP A 47 10.32 0.71 -4.74
C ASP A 47 10.06 1.10 -3.27
N GLY A 48 9.49 0.17 -2.49
CA GLY A 48 9.15 0.43 -1.09
C GLY A 48 7.92 1.32 -0.87
N MET A 49 7.17 1.63 -1.92
CA MET A 49 5.97 2.46 -1.87
C MET A 49 4.75 1.69 -2.36
N ALA A 50 3.59 2.03 -1.83
CA ALA A 50 2.31 1.54 -2.33
C ALA A 50 1.65 2.63 -3.17
N VAL A 51 1.44 2.30 -4.45
CA VAL A 51 0.64 3.09 -5.37
C VAL A 51 -0.82 2.76 -5.09
N CYS A 52 -1.54 3.74 -4.58
CA CYS A 52 -2.95 3.64 -4.22
C CYS A 52 -3.79 4.50 -5.15
N GLU A 53 -5.04 4.09 -5.34
CA GLU A 53 -6.07 4.89 -5.99
C GLU A 53 -7.18 5.16 -4.99
N ARG A 54 -7.70 6.39 -5.01
CA ARG A 54 -8.93 6.77 -4.31
C ARG A 54 -9.97 7.20 -5.34
N LYS A 55 -11.24 6.95 -5.03
CA LYS A 55 -12.39 7.32 -5.86
C LYS A 55 -12.83 8.75 -5.63
#